data_AF-A0A933ILD2-F1
#
_entry.id   AF-A0A933ILD2-F1
#
_cell.length_a   1.000
_cell.length_b   1.000
_cell.length_c   1.000
_cell.angle_alpha   90.00
_cell.angle_beta   90.00
_cell.angle_gamma   90.00
#
_symmetry.space_group_name_H-M   'P 1'
#
loop_
_entity.id
_entity.type
_entity.pdbx_description
1 polymer ?
#
loop_
_entity_poly.entity_id
_entity_poly.type
_entity_poly.pdbx_seq_one_letter_code
_entity_poly.pdbx_strand_id
1 'polypeptide(L)' 'WFEQALSYPGIRLLELTPEIAIESTQLPGYFHRDPADQLIVATAKVHGCQLVTSDSKILIYPYVETIV' A
#
# COMPACT_ATOMS: atom_id res chain seq x y z
N TRP A 1 -19.34 7.73 -3.58
CA TRP A 1 -17.93 8.11 -3.44
C TRP A 1 -17.00 7.08 -4.07
N PHE A 2 -17.14 5.77 -3.80
CA PHE A 2 -16.27 4.73 -4.39
C PHE A 2 -16.41 4.61 -5.92
N GLU A 3 -17.63 4.46 -6.44
CA GLU A 3 -17.91 4.46 -7.89
C GLU A 3 -17.39 5.72 -8.60
N GLN A 4 -17.51 6.87 -7.93
CA GLN A 4 -17.01 8.14 -8.45
C GLN A 4 -15.47 8.16 -8.49
N ALA A 5 -14.79 7.64 -7.46
CA ALA A 5 -13.33 7.51 -7.45
C ALA A 5 -12.84 6.60 -8.59
N LEU A 6 -13.53 5.48 -8.82
CA LEU A 6 -13.20 4.54 -9.89
C LEU A 6 -13.52 5.07 -11.30
N SER A 7 -14.36 6.11 -11.42
CA SER A 7 -14.66 6.74 -12.71
C SER A 7 -13.57 7.68 -13.24
N TYR A 8 -12.59 8.08 -12.40
CA TYR A 8 -11.53 8.99 -12.84
C TYR A 8 -10.55 8.32 -13.82
N PRO A 9 -10.18 8.98 -14.93
CA PRO A 9 -9.16 8.47 -15.84
C PRO A 9 -7.84 8.24 -15.10
N GLY A 10 -7.22 7.07 -15.32
CA GLY A 10 -5.95 6.70 -14.68
C GLY A 10 -6.08 6.04 -13.31
N ILE A 11 -7.29 5.92 -12.75
CA ILE A 11 -7.53 5.10 -11.55
C ILE A 11 -7.80 3.65 -11.97
N ARG A 12 -7.14 2.72 -11.29
CA ARG A 12 -7.36 1.28 -11.44
C ARG A 12 -7.54 0.66 -10.07
N LEU A 13 -8.59 -0.15 -9.91
CA LEU A 13 -8.74 -1.00 -8.75
C LEU A 13 -7.80 -2.20 -8.88
N LEU A 14 -6.96 -2.41 -7.86
CA LEU A 14 -6.11 -3.60 -7.76
C LEU A 14 -6.81 -4.65 -6.88
N GLU A 15 -6.70 -5.91 -7.28
CA GLU A 15 -7.21 -7.03 -6.49
C GLU A 15 -6.29 -7.34 -5.31
N LEU A 16 -6.87 -7.82 -4.21
CA LEU A 16 -6.09 -8.39 -3.12
C LEU A 16 -5.72 -9.84 -3.44
N THR A 17 -4.49 -10.05 -3.91
CA THR A 17 -3.98 -11.38 -4.26
C THR A 17 -3.43 -12.13 -3.04
N PRO A 18 -3.30 -13.47 -3.08
CA PRO A 18 -2.62 -14.22 -2.03
C PRO A 18 -1.19 -13.77 -1.77
N GLU A 19 -0.46 -13.34 -2.80
CA GLU A 19 0.90 -12.80 -2.67
C GLU A 19 0.92 -11.53 -1.82
N ILE A 20 0.02 -10.58 -2.09
CA ILE A 20 -0.14 -9.36 -1.28
C ILE A 20 -0.52 -9.70 0.16
N ALA A 21 -1.45 -10.65 0.34
CA ALA A 21 -1.88 -11.08 1.67
C ALA A 21 -0.72 -11.68 2.48
N ILE A 22 0.13 -12.52 1.87
CA ILE A 22 1.30 -13.10 2.53
C ILE A 22 2.32 -12.00 2.85
N GLU A 23 2.68 -11.16 1.89
CA GLU A 23 3.67 -10.08 2.05
C GLU A 23 3.27 -9.10 3.15
N SER A 24 1.97 -8.82 3.32
CA SER A 24 1.46 -7.93 4.38
C SER A 24 1.83 -8.39 5.80
N THR A 25 2.07 -9.70 5.98
CA THR A 25 2.47 -10.30 7.26
C THR A 25 3.99 -10.44 7.43
N GLN A 26 4.75 -10.16 6.37
CA GLN A 26 6.19 -10.38 6.29
C GLN A 26 6.99 -9.08 6.07
N LEU A 27 6.33 -7.94 6.24
CA LEU A 27 6.94 -6.63 6.10
C LEU A 27 8.22 -6.50 6.97
N PRO A 28 9.39 -6.18 6.37
CA PRO A 28 10.66 -6.18 7.08
C PRO A 28 10.75 -5.10 8.16
N GLY A 29 11.42 -5.42 9.26
CA GLY A 29 11.61 -4.50 10.38
C GLY A 29 10.34 -4.29 11.21
N TYR A 30 10.31 -3.20 11.97
CA TYR A 30 9.11 -2.84 12.72
C TYR A 30 8.19 -1.98 11.85
N PHE A 31 7.12 -2.59 11.35
CA PHE A 31 6.00 -1.88 10.75
C PHE A 31 4.84 -1.78 11.75
N HIS A 32 4.03 -0.74 11.66
CA HIS A 32 2.93 -0.56 12.60
C HIS A 32 1.87 -1.70 12.43
N ARG A 33 1.06 -1.91 13.47
CA ARG A 33 0.15 -3.07 13.59
C ARG A 33 -1.26 -2.85 12.99
N ASP A 34 -1.40 -1.96 12.02
CA ASP A 34 -2.70 -1.78 11.36
C ASP A 34 -2.76 -2.68 10.11
N PRO A 35 -3.69 -3.65 10.04
CA PRO A 35 -3.78 -4.57 8.90
C PRO A 35 -4.06 -3.87 7.57
N ALA A 36 -4.78 -2.74 7.56
CA ALA A 36 -5.10 -2.05 6.32
C ALA A 36 -3.84 -1.42 5.70
N ASP A 37 -3.01 -0.74 6.49
CA ASP A 37 -1.79 -0.17 5.90
C ASP A 37 -0.76 -1.26 5.58
N GLN A 38 -0.75 -2.38 6.31
CA GLN A 38 0.08 -3.54 5.95
C GLN A 38 -0.28 -4.04 4.55
N LEU A 39 -1.57 -4.15 4.24
CA LEU A 39 -2.05 -4.50 2.90
C LEU A 39 -1.68 -3.44 1.85
N ILE A 40 -1.82 -2.15 2.18
CA ILE A 40 -1.48 -1.05 1.26
C ILE A 40 0.03 -1.06 0.93
N VAL A 41 0.88 -1.16 1.95
CA VAL A 41 2.34 -1.19 1.78
C VAL A 41 2.80 -2.46 1.05
N ALA A 42 2.24 -3.62 1.39
CA ALA A 42 2.52 -4.86 0.67
C ALA A 42 2.10 -4.78 -0.80
N THR A 43 0.93 -4.19 -1.10
CA THR A 43 0.50 -3.96 -2.48
C THR A 43 1.51 -3.11 -3.24
N ALA A 44 1.98 -2.02 -2.64
CA ALA A 44 2.98 -1.14 -3.25
C ALA A 44 4.30 -1.87 -3.54
N LYS A 45 4.76 -2.69 -2.59
CA LYS A 45 5.98 -3.51 -2.74
C LYS A 45 5.86 -4.56 -3.84
N VAL A 46 4.76 -5.33 -3.85
CA VAL A 46 4.51 -6.38 -4.85
C VAL A 46 4.44 -5.80 -6.26
N HIS A 47 3.83 -4.62 -6.42
CA HIS A 47 3.73 -3.95 -7.71
C HIS A 47 4.93 -3.05 -8.06
N GLY A 48 5.90 -2.88 -7.16
CA GLY A 48 7.04 -1.98 -7.35
C GLY A 48 6.63 -0.52 -7.59
N CYS A 49 5.55 -0.06 -6.95
CA CYS A 49 5.04 1.31 -7.13
C CYS A 49 5.28 2.19 -5.89
N GLN A 50 5.29 3.50 -6.12
CA GLN A 50 5.42 4.49 -5.05
C GLN A 50 4.07 4.75 -4.39
N LEU A 51 4.08 4.87 -3.06
CA LEU A 51 2.88 5.13 -2.29
C LEU A 51 2.69 6.64 -2.02
N VAL A 52 1.51 7.15 -2.31
CA VAL A 52 1.07 8.49 -1.86
C VAL A 52 0.34 8.33 -0.54
N THR A 53 0.82 8.99 0.52
CA THR A 53 0.17 8.95 1.83
C THR A 53 0.55 10.17 2.68
N SER A 54 -0.37 10.59 3.55
CA SER A 54 -0.09 11.58 4.60
C SER A 54 0.31 10.93 5.93
N ASP A 55 0.33 9.59 6.01
CA ASP A 55 0.68 8.87 7.24
C ASP A 55 2.19 8.90 7.49
N SER A 56 2.59 9.67 8.51
CA SER A 56 3.98 9.78 8.96
C SER A 56 4.67 8.44 9.25
N LYS A 57 3.96 7.41 9.71
CA LYS A 57 4.54 6.10 10.02
C LYS A 57 4.93 5.36 8.74
N ILE A 58 4.15 5.51 7.68
CA ILE A 58 4.47 4.93 6.37
C ILE A 58 5.57 5.75 5.69
N LEU A 59 5.54 7.08 5.81
CA LEU A 59 6.56 7.96 5.24
C LEU A 59 7.97 7.70 5.81
N ILE A 60 8.09 7.32 7.09
CA ILE A 60 9.39 6.97 7.69
C ILE A 60 9.78 5.51 7.51
N TYR A 61 8.93 4.68 6.89
CA TYR A 61 9.18 3.26 6.74
C TYR A 61 10.12 3.01 5.55
N PRO A 62 11.35 2.50 5.76
CA PRO A 62 12.40 2.53 4.75
C PRO A 62 12.26 1.47 3.65
N TYR A 63 11.27 0.56 3.77
CA TYR A 63 11.12 -0.58 2.86
C TYR A 63 9.97 -0.42 1.86
N VAL A 64 9.47 0.81 1.69
CA VAL A 64 8.52 1.21 0.65
C VAL A 64 8.90 2.59 0.13
N GLU A 65 8.83 2.78 -1.19
CA GLU A 65 9.03 4.11 -1.76
C GLU A 65 7.77 4.94 -1.62
N THR A 66 7.93 6.20 -1.25
CA THR A 66 6.82 7.16 -1.14
C THR A 66 7.09 8.37 -2.03
N ILE A 67 6.02 9.01 -2.49
CA ILE A 67 6.07 10.27 -3.23
C ILE A 67 5.23 11.31 -2.49
N VAL A 68 5.79 12.52 -2.36
CA VAL A 68 5.22 13.67 -1.63
C VAL A 68 4.86 14.78 -2.60
#